data_AF-A0A959TAE8-F1
#
_entry.id   AF-A0A959TAE8-F1
#
_cell.length_a   1.000
_cell.length_b   1.000
_cell.length_c   1.000
_cell.angle_alpha   90.00
_cell.angle_beta   90.00
_cell.angle_gamma   90.00
#
_symmetry.space_group_name_H-M   'P 1'
#
loop_
_entity.id
_entity.type
_entity.pdbx_description
1 polymer ?
#
loop_
_entity_poly.entity_id
_entity_poly.type
_entity_poly.pdbx_seq_one_letter_code
_entity_poly.pdbx_strand_id
1 'polypeptide(L)'
;MAGGIGSRFWPMSRTAYPKQFLDFLGLGRTLIQQTYDRFLALCPPENILVVTNAQYAPLVRKQLPDLADHQILLEPSRRNTAPCVAYANHVIAKRDPEARIIVAPSDHLVLKEEAFHATVDLALRQATSSDCLVTLGIMPSRPDTGYGYIQFTEESGTVNPRV
;
A
#
# COMPACT_ATOMS: atom_id res chain seq x y z
N MET A 1 -3.21 0.16 3.41
CA MET A 1 -4.25 -0.86 3.69
C MET A 1 -3.66 -1.96 4.57
N ALA A 2 -4.17 -2.17 5.78
CA ALA A 2 -3.55 -3.00 6.82
C ALA A 2 -4.53 -4.00 7.49
N GLY A 3 -5.44 -4.60 6.70
CA GLY A 3 -6.48 -5.52 7.20
C GLY A 3 -6.23 -7.02 6.97
N GLY A 4 -5.18 -7.39 6.23
CA GLY A 4 -4.87 -8.79 5.91
C GLY A 4 -4.45 -9.57 7.16
N ILE A 5 -4.85 -10.85 7.27
CA ILE A 5 -4.35 -11.75 8.33
C ILE A 5 -3.00 -12.34 7.92
N GLY A 6 -2.89 -12.87 6.69
CA GLY A 6 -1.69 -13.59 6.25
C GLY A 6 -1.60 -15.01 6.78
N SER A 7 -2.68 -15.79 6.68
CA SER A 7 -2.74 -17.20 7.16
C SER A 7 -1.66 -18.11 6.58
N ARG A 8 -1.12 -17.79 5.40
CA ARG A 8 -0.01 -18.53 4.76
C ARG A 8 1.31 -18.46 5.54
N PHE A 9 1.44 -17.51 6.48
CA PHE A 9 2.62 -17.36 7.32
C PHE A 9 2.47 -18.04 8.69
N TRP A 10 1.51 -18.96 8.85
CA TRP A 10 1.45 -19.78 10.06
C TRP A 10 2.74 -20.63 10.18
N PRO A 11 3.39 -20.74 11.36
CA PRO A 11 2.95 -20.29 12.67
C PRO A 11 3.33 -18.86 13.07
N MET A 12 3.98 -18.07 12.21
CA MET A 12 4.37 -16.70 12.57
C MET A 12 3.19 -15.71 12.58
N SER A 13 2.27 -15.81 11.63
CA SER A 13 1.05 -14.98 11.62
C SER A 13 -0.12 -15.66 12.34
N ARG A 14 -0.84 -14.88 13.14
CA ARG A 14 -2.07 -15.28 13.85
C ARG A 14 -3.16 -14.26 13.64
N THR A 15 -4.41 -14.63 13.89
CA THR A 15 -5.55 -13.68 13.86
C THR A 15 -5.30 -12.48 14.78
N ALA A 16 -4.68 -12.69 15.94
CA ALA A 16 -4.33 -11.64 16.90
C ALA A 16 -3.07 -10.85 16.52
N TYR A 17 -2.18 -11.41 15.70
CA TYR A 17 -0.94 -10.76 15.27
C TYR A 17 -0.67 -11.04 13.77
N PRO A 18 -1.30 -10.26 12.88
CA PRO A 18 -1.19 -10.43 11.44
C PRO A 18 0.20 -10.18 10.83
N LYS A 19 0.38 -10.61 9.58
CA LYS A 19 1.67 -10.58 8.88
C LYS A 19 2.29 -9.18 8.73
N GLN A 20 1.49 -8.13 8.59
CA GLN A 20 2.00 -6.76 8.42
C GLN A 20 2.75 -6.25 9.66
N PHE A 21 2.53 -6.87 10.83
CA PHE A 21 3.20 -6.54 12.07
C PHE A 21 4.43 -7.43 12.34
N LEU A 22 4.82 -8.28 11.37
CA LEU A 22 6.02 -9.11 11.46
C LEU A 22 7.21 -8.37 10.86
N ASP A 23 8.36 -8.48 11.53
CA ASP A 23 9.67 -8.21 10.95
C ASP A 23 10.12 -9.46 10.20
N PHE A 24 9.80 -9.50 8.91
CA PHE A 24 10.03 -10.69 8.08
C PHE A 24 11.51 -10.93 7.78
N LEU A 25 12.32 -9.87 7.75
CA LEU A 25 13.73 -9.93 7.38
C LEU A 25 14.67 -9.90 8.59
N GLY A 26 14.15 -9.71 9.80
CA GLY A 26 14.96 -9.57 11.02
C GLY A 26 15.76 -8.27 11.06
N LEU A 27 15.28 -7.22 10.37
CA LEU A 27 15.98 -5.94 10.23
C LEU A 27 15.56 -4.92 11.31
N GLY A 28 14.76 -5.34 12.28
CA GLY A 28 14.22 -4.48 13.35
C GLY A 28 13.01 -3.65 12.93
N ARG A 29 12.47 -3.86 11.71
CA ARG A 29 11.34 -3.10 11.16
C ARG A 29 10.29 -4.03 10.58
N THR A 30 9.05 -3.87 11.01
CA THR A 30 7.92 -4.67 10.50
C THR A 30 7.50 -4.23 9.10
N LEU A 31 6.76 -5.05 8.36
CA LEU A 31 6.31 -4.70 7.00
C LEU A 31 5.50 -3.40 6.95
N ILE A 32 4.64 -3.16 7.96
CA ILE A 32 3.87 -1.91 8.04
C ILE A 32 4.77 -0.69 8.31
N GLN A 33 5.79 -0.85 9.15
CA GLN A 33 6.78 0.21 9.42
C GLN A 33 7.62 0.51 8.17
N GLN A 34 8.14 -0.53 7.51
CA GLN A 34 8.87 -0.37 6.25
C GLN A 34 8.01 0.31 5.17
N THR A 35 6.72 -0.02 5.11
CA THR A 35 5.81 0.66 4.19
C THR A 35 5.61 2.12 4.58
N TYR A 36 5.37 2.42 5.85
CA TYR A 36 5.23 3.79 6.35
C TYR A 36 6.48 4.63 6.06
N ASP A 37 7.66 4.15 6.45
CA ASP A 37 8.96 4.80 6.26
C ASP A 37 9.19 5.12 4.77
N ARG A 38 8.86 4.19 3.87
CA ARG A 38 8.98 4.38 2.42
C ARG A 38 8.09 5.50 1.88
N PHE A 39 6.89 5.69 2.45
CA PHE A 39 5.94 6.72 2.01
C PHE A 39 6.20 8.08 2.64
N LEU A 40 6.95 8.18 3.75
CA LEU A 40 7.40 9.45 4.30
C LEU A 40 8.28 10.26 3.32
N ALA A 41 8.97 9.58 2.41
CA ALA A 41 9.73 10.23 1.34
C ALA A 41 8.85 10.79 0.20
N LEU A 42 7.57 10.43 0.15
CA LEU A 42 6.65 10.77 -0.94
C LEU A 42 5.54 11.74 -0.52
N CYS A 43 5.11 11.72 0.75
CA CYS A 43 4.13 12.67 1.27
C CYS A 43 4.36 13.00 2.75
N PRO A 44 3.85 14.14 3.23
CA PRO A 44 3.91 14.49 4.65
C PRO A 44 3.22 13.45 5.54
N PRO A 45 3.73 13.20 6.77
CA PRO A 45 3.16 12.23 7.69
C PRO A 45 1.66 12.37 7.92
N GLU A 46 1.15 13.60 8.00
CA GLU A 46 -0.26 13.95 8.23
C GLU A 46 -1.20 13.49 7.10
N ASN A 47 -0.66 13.25 5.91
CA ASN A 47 -1.41 12.78 4.74
C ASN A 47 -1.45 11.25 4.63
N ILE A 48 -0.77 10.53 5.52
CA ILE A 48 -0.79 9.06 5.53
C ILE A 48 -2.00 8.59 6.34
N LEU A 49 -2.86 7.78 5.73
CA LEU A 49 -3.99 7.14 6.41
C LEU A 49 -3.81 5.61 6.41
N VAL A 50 -4.02 4.99 7.57
CA VAL A 50 -4.00 3.54 7.73
C VAL A 50 -5.42 3.03 7.93
N VAL A 51 -5.95 2.36 6.91
CA VAL A 51 -7.20 1.60 7.03
C VAL A 51 -6.90 0.20 7.59
N THR A 52 -7.55 -0.17 8.70
CA THR A 52 -7.39 -1.49 9.32
C THR A 52 -8.68 -1.93 10.02
N ASN A 53 -8.77 -3.19 10.44
CA ASN A 53 -9.88 -3.63 11.27
C ASN A 53 -9.77 -3.05 12.70
N ALA A 54 -10.91 -2.71 13.31
CA ALA A 54 -10.98 -2.16 14.67
C ALA A 54 -10.13 -2.92 15.71
N GLN A 55 -10.05 -4.26 15.61
CA GLN A 55 -9.27 -5.09 16.53
C GLN A 55 -7.75 -4.85 16.47
N TYR A 56 -7.24 -4.32 15.35
CA TYR A 56 -5.81 -4.07 15.14
C TYR A 56 -5.41 -2.62 15.46
N ALA A 57 -6.35 -1.75 15.83
CA ALA A 57 -6.05 -0.36 16.16
C ALA A 57 -4.95 -0.21 17.23
N PRO A 58 -4.93 -1.00 18.34
CA PRO A 58 -3.85 -0.92 19.32
C PRO A 58 -2.48 -1.30 18.74
N LEU A 59 -2.44 -2.29 17.83
CA LEU A 59 -1.19 -2.71 17.18
C LEU A 59 -0.67 -1.64 16.22
N VAL A 60 -1.54 -1.01 15.43
CA VAL A 60 -1.16 0.07 14.52
C VAL A 60 -0.57 1.24 15.32
N ARG A 61 -1.23 1.69 16.41
CA ARG A 61 -0.69 2.76 17.27
C ARG A 61 0.67 2.41 17.87
N LYS A 62 0.84 1.17 18.32
CA LYS A 62 2.12 0.71 18.87
C LYS A 62 3.23 0.70 17.82
N GLN A 63 2.91 0.34 16.59
CA GLN A 63 3.87 0.15 15.50
C GLN A 63 4.20 1.47 14.79
N LEU A 64 3.24 2.39 14.71
CA LEU A 64 3.34 3.70 14.07
C LEU A 64 2.91 4.79 15.07
N PRO A 65 3.77 5.12 16.07
CA PRO A 65 3.41 6.04 17.15
C PRO A 65 3.22 7.49 16.68
N ASP A 66 3.76 7.85 15.52
CA ASP A 66 3.67 9.21 14.96
C ASP A 66 2.32 9.48 14.27
N LEU A 67 1.48 8.45 14.07
CA LEU A 67 0.13 8.63 13.52
C LEU A 67 -0.83 9.19 14.56
N ALA A 68 -1.55 10.24 14.20
CA ALA A 68 -2.68 10.71 14.98
C ALA A 68 -3.87 9.73 14.88
N ASP A 69 -4.74 9.74 15.90
CA ASP A 69 -5.90 8.83 15.95
C ASP A 69 -6.82 8.95 14.72
N HIS A 70 -6.98 10.16 14.18
CA HIS A 70 -7.81 10.42 13.00
C HIS A 70 -7.19 9.91 11.68
N GLN A 71 -5.94 9.43 11.71
CA GLN A 71 -5.26 8.80 10.58
C GLN A 71 -5.45 7.29 10.56
N ILE A 72 -5.98 6.69 11.63
CA ILE A 72 -6.25 5.25 11.73
C ILE A 72 -7.73 5.01 11.48
N LEU A 73 -8.08 4.64 10.25
CA LEU A 73 -9.45 4.39 9.83
C LEU A 73 -9.85 2.94 10.14
N LEU A 74 -10.88 2.78 10.97
CA LEU A 74 -11.30 1.47 11.47
C LEU A 74 -12.45 0.89 10.66
N GLU A 75 -12.21 -0.25 10.03
CA GLU A 75 -13.23 -1.06 9.38
C GLU A 75 -13.93 -1.95 10.42
N PRO A 76 -15.28 -1.97 10.45
CA PRO A 76 -16.04 -2.82 11.38
C PRO A 76 -15.95 -4.31 11.01
N SER A 77 -15.70 -4.61 9.74
CA SER A 77 -15.59 -5.97 9.23
C SER A 77 -14.66 -6.00 8.01
N ARG A 78 -14.01 -7.14 7.76
CA ARG A 78 -13.14 -7.31 6.59
C ARG A 78 -14.01 -7.51 5.35
N ARG A 79 -14.03 -6.52 4.46
CA ARG A 79 -14.85 -6.54 3.23
C ARG A 79 -14.00 -6.47 1.95
N ASN A 80 -12.75 -6.90 2.03
CA ASN A 80 -11.78 -6.90 0.94
C ASN A 80 -11.36 -5.47 0.50
N THR A 81 -10.62 -5.34 -0.59
CA THR A 81 -9.93 -4.09 -0.95
C THR A 81 -10.87 -2.95 -1.36
N ALA A 82 -11.91 -3.21 -2.15
CA ALA A 82 -12.73 -2.14 -2.72
C ALA A 82 -13.44 -1.27 -1.66
N PRO A 83 -14.10 -1.83 -0.62
CA PRO A 83 -14.68 -1.03 0.47
C PRO A 83 -13.64 -0.28 1.31
N CYS A 84 -12.47 -0.88 1.54
CA CYS A 84 -11.34 -0.22 2.21
C CYS A 84 -10.90 1.04 1.46
N VAL A 85 -10.73 0.93 0.14
CA VAL A 85 -10.35 2.06 -0.72
C VAL A 85 -11.46 3.11 -0.79
N ALA A 86 -12.71 2.70 -0.97
CA ALA A 86 -13.85 3.62 -1.00
C ALA A 86 -14.00 4.41 0.31
N TYR A 87 -13.83 3.75 1.46
CA TYR A 87 -13.88 4.40 2.76
C TYR A 87 -12.78 5.45 2.93
N ALA A 88 -11.53 5.09 2.61
CA ALA A 88 -10.42 6.05 2.66
C ALA A 88 -10.64 7.24 1.74
N ASN A 89 -11.07 7.00 0.50
CA ASN A 89 -11.34 8.05 -0.48
C ASN A 89 -12.45 8.99 0.00
N HIS A 90 -13.51 8.49 0.63
CA HIS A 90 -14.56 9.33 1.21
C HIS A 90 -14.03 10.24 2.33
N VAL A 91 -13.12 9.75 3.17
CA VAL A 91 -12.48 10.57 4.21
C VAL A 91 -11.56 11.62 3.60
N ILE A 92 -10.77 11.24 2.59
CA ILE A 92 -9.83 12.14 1.91
C ILE A 92 -10.60 13.23 1.16
N ALA A 93 -11.61 12.89 0.37
CA ALA A 93 -12.40 13.83 -0.41
C ALA A 93 -13.11 14.90 0.44
N LYS A 94 -13.42 14.59 1.71
CA LYS A 94 -13.96 15.57 2.67
C LYS A 94 -12.92 16.58 3.16
N ARG A 95 -11.63 16.24 3.09
CA ARG A 95 -10.51 17.10 3.51
C ARG A 95 -9.96 17.88 2.32
N ASP A 96 -9.77 17.19 1.20
CA ASP A 96 -9.26 17.73 -0.05
C ASP A 96 -9.91 16.98 -1.23
N PRO A 97 -10.89 17.60 -1.92
CA PRO A 97 -11.56 17.02 -3.08
C PRO A 97 -10.63 16.77 -4.28
N GLU A 98 -9.51 17.49 -4.36
CA GLU A 98 -8.56 17.43 -5.49
C GLU A 98 -7.32 16.57 -5.14
N ALA A 99 -7.38 15.84 -4.02
CA ALA A 99 -6.29 15.02 -3.54
C ALA A 99 -5.90 13.93 -4.53
N ARG A 100 -4.59 13.75 -4.68
CA ARG A 100 -3.99 12.63 -5.42
C ARG A 100 -3.66 11.52 -4.45
N ILE A 101 -4.25 10.34 -4.67
CA ILE A 101 -4.27 9.28 -3.67
C ILE A 101 -3.41 8.12 -4.13
N ILE A 102 -2.43 7.74 -3.30
CA ILE A 102 -1.67 6.50 -3.48
C ILE A 102 -2.29 5.43 -2.57
N VAL A 103 -2.65 4.30 -3.18
CA VAL A 103 -3.17 3.13 -2.45
C VAL A 103 -2.07 2.08 -2.34
N ALA A 104 -1.59 1.82 -1.13
CA ALA A 104 -0.54 0.85 -0.86
C ALA A 104 -0.99 -0.27 0.10
N PRO A 105 -0.74 -1.55 -0.24
CA PRO A 105 -0.77 -2.65 0.73
C PRO A 105 0.35 -2.50 1.77
N SER A 106 0.05 -2.77 3.05
CA SER A 106 1.02 -2.61 4.15
C SER A 106 1.96 -3.81 4.34
N ASP A 107 1.90 -4.77 3.43
CA ASP A 107 2.46 -6.11 3.57
C ASP A 107 3.32 -6.53 2.36
N HIS A 108 3.71 -5.55 1.54
CA HIS A 108 4.62 -5.72 0.41
C HIS A 108 6.07 -5.40 0.82
N LEU A 109 6.98 -6.33 0.52
CA LEU A 109 8.41 -6.11 0.63
C LEU A 109 8.93 -5.46 -0.66
N VAL A 110 9.55 -4.28 -0.54
CA VAL A 110 10.18 -3.56 -1.65
C VAL A 110 11.58 -3.17 -1.21
N LEU A 111 12.60 -3.75 -1.86
CA LEU A 111 14.01 -3.55 -1.49
C LEU A 111 14.70 -2.44 -2.28
N LYS A 112 14.17 -2.08 -3.46
CA LYS A 112 14.72 -1.06 -4.35
C LYS A 112 13.93 0.25 -4.19
N GLU A 113 14.06 0.90 -3.04
CA GLU A 113 13.22 2.04 -2.68
C GLU A 113 13.38 3.23 -3.62
N GLU A 114 14.59 3.58 -4.04
CA GLU A 114 14.83 4.68 -4.98
C GLU A 114 14.11 4.47 -6.32
N ALA A 115 14.18 3.25 -6.88
CA ALA A 115 13.47 2.90 -8.10
C ALA A 115 11.94 2.92 -7.91
N PHE A 116 11.48 2.51 -6.73
CA PHE A 116 10.07 2.59 -6.35
C PHE A 116 9.61 4.05 -6.28
N HIS A 117 10.36 4.93 -5.63
CA HIS A 117 10.05 6.36 -5.53
C HIS A 117 9.98 7.02 -6.91
N ALA A 118 10.97 6.77 -7.78
CA ALA A 118 10.96 7.28 -9.15
C ALA A 118 9.72 6.82 -9.94
N THR A 119 9.31 5.56 -9.74
CA THR A 119 8.12 4.99 -10.40
C THR A 119 6.83 5.63 -9.87
N VAL A 120 6.72 5.82 -8.55
CA VAL A 120 5.54 6.45 -7.93
C VAL A 120 5.44 7.92 -8.32
N ASP A 121 6.55 8.65 -8.39
CA ASP A 121 6.57 10.04 -8.83
C ASP A 121 6.10 10.17 -10.29
N LEU A 122 6.56 9.29 -11.18
CA LEU A 122 6.05 9.21 -12.56
C LEU A 122 4.53 8.95 -12.59
N ALA A 123 4.04 8.01 -11.78
CA ALA A 123 2.62 7.70 -11.68
C ALA A 123 1.79 8.89 -11.16
N LEU A 124 2.30 9.61 -10.15
CA LEU A 124 1.67 10.82 -9.63
C LEU A 124 1.61 11.91 -10.70
N ARG A 125 2.67 12.13 -11.46
CA ARG A 125 2.67 13.10 -12.57
C ARG A 125 1.65 12.73 -13.65
N GLN A 126 1.53 11.45 -14.00
CA GLN A 126 0.53 10.99 -14.97
C GLN A 126 -0.90 11.20 -14.47
N ALA A 127 -1.18 10.82 -13.21
CA ALA A 127 -2.48 11.07 -12.57
C ALA A 127 -2.76 12.57 -12.36
N THR A 128 -1.72 13.41 -12.40
CA THR A 128 -1.83 14.87 -12.31
C THR A 128 -2.23 15.49 -13.63
N SER A 129 -1.61 15.05 -14.73
CA SER A 129 -1.79 15.63 -16.06
C SER A 129 -2.99 15.07 -16.83
N SER A 130 -3.54 13.94 -16.38
CA SER A 130 -4.64 13.25 -17.06
C SER A 130 -5.62 12.65 -16.07
N ASP A 131 -6.91 12.67 -16.43
CA ASP A 131 -7.98 12.03 -15.66
C ASP A 131 -7.93 10.51 -15.85
N CYS A 132 -7.06 9.84 -15.08
CA CYS A 132 -6.82 8.41 -15.20
C CYS A 132 -6.51 7.74 -13.86
N LEU A 133 -6.74 6.42 -13.82
CA LEU A 133 -6.25 5.54 -12.76
C LEU A 133 -4.94 4.90 -13.20
N VAL A 134 -3.89 5.09 -12.41
CA VAL A 134 -2.57 4.51 -12.68
C VAL A 134 -2.37 3.24 -11.84
N THR A 135 -1.90 2.18 -12.48
CA THR A 135 -1.49 0.94 -11.82
C THR A 135 -0.01 0.69 -12.05
N LEU A 136 0.68 0.12 -11.06
CA LEU A 136 2.09 -0.23 -11.17
C LEU A 136 2.24 -1.69 -11.61
N GLY A 137 2.86 -1.89 -12.78
CA GLY A 137 3.20 -3.21 -13.30
C GLY A 137 4.55 -3.70 -12.80
N ILE A 138 4.68 -5.00 -12.58
CA ILE A 138 5.95 -5.68 -12.34
C ILE A 138 6.12 -6.75 -13.42
N MET A 139 7.31 -6.81 -14.03
CA MET A 139 7.61 -7.84 -15.03
C MET A 139 7.53 -9.24 -14.39
N PRO A 140 6.62 -10.12 -14.86
CA PRO A 140 6.46 -11.44 -14.26
C PRO A 140 7.71 -12.29 -14.48
N SER A 141 8.11 -13.06 -13.46
CA SER A 141 9.19 -14.06 -13.57
C SER A 141 8.67 -15.48 -13.75
N ARG A 142 7.37 -15.69 -13.60
CA ARG A 142 6.66 -16.98 -13.74
C ARG A 142 5.15 -16.74 -13.99
N PRO A 143 4.42 -17.72 -14.53
CA PRO A 143 2.97 -17.65 -14.69
C PRO A 143 2.23 -17.93 -13.36
N ASP A 144 2.22 -16.97 -12.45
CA ASP A 144 1.61 -17.10 -11.12
C ASP A 144 0.13 -16.69 -11.15
N THR A 145 -0.77 -17.66 -11.00
CA THR A 145 -2.23 -17.44 -11.04
C THR A 145 -2.77 -16.72 -9.82
N GLY A 146 -1.95 -16.48 -8.79
CA GLY A 146 -2.30 -15.66 -7.63
C GLY A 146 -2.25 -14.15 -7.88
N TYR A 147 -1.70 -13.72 -9.02
CA TYR A 147 -1.63 -12.31 -9.41
C TYR A 147 -2.64 -11.93 -10.48
N GLY A 148 -3.02 -10.65 -10.50
CA GLY A 148 -3.64 -10.03 -11.66
C GLY A 148 -2.58 -9.69 -12.71
N TYR A 149 -2.92 -9.86 -13.99
CA TYR A 149 -2.06 -9.48 -15.11
C TYR A 149 -2.59 -8.21 -15.77
N ILE A 150 -1.69 -7.30 -16.12
CA ILE A 150 -2.01 -6.05 -16.81
C ILE A 150 -1.55 -6.22 -18.25
N GLN A 151 -2.50 -6.17 -19.17
CA GLN A 151 -2.20 -5.98 -20.59
C GLN A 151 -2.05 -4.49 -20.85
N PHE A 152 -0.93 -4.09 -21.45
CA PHE A 152 -0.69 -2.72 -21.86
C PHE A 152 -0.35 -2.71 -23.36
N THR A 153 -0.66 -1.61 -24.02
CA THR A 153 -0.25 -1.38 -25.40
C THR A 153 1.15 -0.76 -25.40
N GLU A 154 2.07 -1.36 -26.14
CA GLU A 154 3.36 -0.72 -26.42
C GLU A 154 3.11 0.45 -27.38
N GLU A 155 3.50 1.66 -27.00
CA GLU A 155 3.60 2.74 -27.98
C GLU A 155 4.80 2.46 -28.88
N SER A 156 4.70 2.81 -30.16
CA SER A 156 5.80 2.63 -31.11
C SER A 156 7.05 3.39 -30.61
N GLY A 157 8.06 2.65 -30.13
CA GLY A 157 9.31 3.21 -29.58
C GLY A 157 9.55 2.92 -28.09
N THR A 158 8.58 2.39 -27.34
CA THR A 158 8.88 1.83 -26.01
C THR A 158 9.59 0.50 -26.16
N VAL A 159 10.91 0.48 -25.93
CA VAL A 159 11.71 -0.75 -25.89
C VAL A 159 11.21 -1.60 -24.74
N ASN A 160 10.62 -2.75 -25.07
CA ASN A 160 10.32 -3.77 -24.08
C ASN A 160 11.67 -4.24 -23.49
N PRO A 161 11.92 -4.12 -22.18
CA PRO A 161 13.20 -4.52 -21.60
C PRO A 161 13.50 -6.04 -21.70
N ARG A 162 12.65 -6.81 -22.39
CA ARG A 162 12.80 -8.24 -22.68
C ARG A 162 12.60 -8.62 -24.16
N VAL A 163 12.46 -7.66 -25.09
CA VAL A 163 12.46 -7.93 -26.54
C VAL A 163 13.52 -7.06 -27.21
#